data_AF-A0A369M365-F1
#
_entry.id   AF-A0A369M365-F1
#
_cell.length_a   1.000
_cell.length_b   1.000
_cell.length_c   1.000
_cell.angle_alpha   90.00
_cell.angle_beta   90.00
_cell.angle_gamma   90.00
#
_symmetry.space_group_name_H-M   'P 1'
#
loop_
_entity.id
_entity.type
_entity.pdbx_description
1 polymer ?
#
loop_
_entity_poly.entity_id
_entity_poly.type
_entity_poly.pdbx_seq_one_letter_code
_entity_poly.pdbx_strand_id
1 'polypeptide(L)'
;MYFCDPLQSQQKPKCEKNHVEIRKVLPKGESDFDALSKPDMAVLMSHVNSYGREALGWAAPYDLAQLTLPTNLLDGLSIGRIPAEEVTLKPYLLSHAIAGK
;
A
#
# COMPACT_ATOMS: atom_id res chain seq x y z
N MET A 1 -6.67 13.78 -14.43
CA MET A 1 -7.34 13.46 -13.16
C MET A 1 -6.55 14.12 -12.05
N TYR A 2 -7.15 15.09 -11.33
CA TYR A 2 -6.51 15.69 -10.16
C TYR A 2 -6.95 14.89 -8.93
N PHE A 3 -6.00 14.27 -8.23
CA PHE A 3 -6.27 13.48 -7.02
C PHE A 3 -6.39 14.36 -5.76
N CYS A 4 -6.22 15.67 -5.93
CA CYS A 4 -6.21 16.67 -4.87
C CYS A 4 -7.13 17.82 -5.25
N ASP A 5 -7.68 18.49 -4.25
CA ASP A 5 -8.55 19.65 -4.44
C ASP A 5 -7.80 20.78 -5.19
N PRO A 6 -8.48 21.52 -6.08
CA PRO A 6 -7.89 22.68 -6.73
C PRO A 6 -7.25 23.63 -5.72
N LEU A 7 -6.04 24.11 -6.05
CA LEU A 7 -5.24 25.01 -5.20
C LEU A 7 -4.77 24.40 -3.85
N GLN A 8 -4.93 23.09 -3.62
CA GLN A 8 -4.45 22.41 -2.41
C GLN A 8 -3.18 21.59 -2.70
N SER A 9 -2.08 22.26 -3.07
CA SER A 9 -0.80 21.61 -3.42
C SER A 9 -0.19 20.77 -2.28
N GLN A 10 -0.54 21.07 -1.03
CA GLN A 10 -0.09 20.36 0.17
C GLN A 10 -0.72 18.97 0.35
N GLN A 11 -1.78 18.62 -0.40
CA GLN A 11 -2.35 17.28 -0.37
C GLN A 11 -1.49 16.26 -1.15
N LYS A 12 -0.79 16.72 -2.19
CA LYS A 12 0.05 15.88 -3.05
C LYS A 12 1.19 15.17 -2.29
N PRO A 13 1.98 15.85 -1.44
CA PRO A 13 3.05 15.19 -0.67
C PRO A 13 2.58 13.99 0.15
N LYS A 14 1.35 14.02 0.68
CA LYS A 14 0.78 12.90 1.45
C LYS A 14 0.57 11.67 0.56
N CYS A 15 0.05 11.88 -0.64
CA CYS A 15 -0.14 10.81 -1.63
C CYS A 15 1.21 10.25 -2.10
N GLU A 16 2.18 11.12 -2.36
CA GLU A 16 3.53 10.70 -2.77
C GLU A 16 4.23 9.87 -1.70
N LYS A 17 4.04 10.20 -0.41
CA LYS A 17 4.56 9.40 0.71
C LYS A 17 3.93 8.00 0.75
N ASN A 18 2.63 7.88 0.49
CA ASN A 18 1.99 6.56 0.39
C ASN A 18 2.55 5.74 -0.79
N HIS A 19 2.85 6.39 -1.92
CA HIS A 19 3.48 5.72 -3.05
C HIS A 19 4.89 5.20 -2.72
N VAL A 20 5.63 5.85 -1.81
CA VAL A 20 6.94 5.34 -1.35
C VAL A 20 6.79 3.98 -0.68
N GLU A 21 5.76 3.77 0.14
CA GLU A 21 5.52 2.47 0.80
C GLU A 21 5.26 1.35 -0.23
N ILE A 22 4.48 1.64 -1.27
CA ILE A 22 4.24 0.71 -2.38
C ILE A 22 5.55 0.41 -3.15
N ARG A 23 6.38 1.43 -3.39
CA ARG A 23 7.65 1.28 -4.13
C ARG A 23 8.70 0.43 -3.42
N LYS A 24 8.56 0.20 -2.11
CA LYS A 24 9.43 -0.76 -1.41
C LYS A 24 9.24 -2.19 -1.92
N VAL A 25 8.01 -2.53 -2.36
CA VAL A 25 7.67 -3.83 -2.96
C VAL A 25 7.72 -3.76 -4.49
N LEU A 26 7.29 -2.66 -5.10
CA LEU A 26 7.30 -2.47 -6.55
C LEU A 26 8.23 -1.31 -6.95
N PRO A 27 9.56 -1.52 -6.96
CA PRO A 27 10.51 -0.46 -7.30
C PRO A 27 10.29 0.06 -8.72
N LYS A 28 10.43 1.38 -8.87
CA LYS A 28 10.30 2.05 -10.16
C LYS A 28 11.39 1.58 -11.11
N GLY A 29 11.00 1.14 -12.31
CA GLY A 29 11.93 0.68 -13.34
C GLY A 29 12.39 -0.77 -13.19
N GLU A 30 11.96 -1.46 -12.13
CA GLU A 30 12.23 -2.89 -11.91
C GLU A 30 10.93 -3.70 -11.77
N SER A 31 9.76 -3.06 -11.81
CA SER A 31 8.46 -3.73 -11.68
C SER A 31 7.74 -3.77 -13.02
N ASP A 32 7.27 -4.95 -13.39
CA ASP A 32 6.33 -5.18 -14.48
C ASP A 32 4.90 -5.13 -13.93
N PHE A 33 4.18 -4.04 -14.23
CA PHE A 33 2.80 -3.86 -13.78
C PHE A 33 1.79 -4.69 -14.58
N ASP A 34 2.15 -5.13 -15.80
CA ASP A 34 1.29 -5.98 -16.62
C ASP A 34 1.28 -7.43 -16.09
N ALA A 35 2.29 -7.81 -15.30
CA ALA A 35 2.35 -9.09 -14.60
C ALA A 35 1.53 -9.15 -13.29
N LEU A 36 0.93 -8.02 -12.86
CA LEU A 36 0.15 -7.95 -11.63
C LEU A 36 -1.32 -8.32 -11.83
N SER A 37 -1.84 -9.14 -10.93
CA SER A 37 -3.25 -9.50 -10.84
C SER A 37 -3.98 -8.78 -9.70
N LYS A 38 -5.32 -8.86 -9.68
CA LYS A 38 -6.11 -8.31 -8.56
C LYS A 38 -5.74 -8.96 -7.20
N PRO A 39 -5.56 -10.29 -7.10
CA PRO A 39 -5.04 -10.91 -5.88
C PRO A 39 -3.68 -10.37 -5.45
N ASP A 40 -2.75 -10.11 -6.37
CA ASP A 40 -1.44 -9.53 -6.04
C ASP A 40 -1.59 -8.15 -5.40
N MET A 41 -2.52 -7.34 -5.90
CA MET A 41 -2.82 -6.04 -5.31
C MET A 41 -3.42 -6.15 -3.91
N ALA A 42 -4.27 -7.15 -3.65
CA ALA A 42 -4.81 -7.42 -2.32
C ALA A 42 -3.70 -7.82 -1.34
N VAL A 43 -2.78 -8.69 -1.75
CA VAL A 43 -1.60 -9.08 -0.97
C VAL A 43 -0.73 -7.85 -0.67
N LEU A 44 -0.34 -7.10 -1.71
CA LEU A 44 0.46 -5.88 -1.57
C LEU A 44 -0.17 -4.88 -0.61
N MET A 45 -1.46 -4.58 -0.77
CA MET A 45 -2.16 -3.62 0.07
C MET A 45 -2.35 -4.12 1.50
N SER A 46 -2.48 -5.43 1.71
CA SER A 46 -2.51 -6.01 3.06
C SER A 46 -1.19 -5.81 3.79
N HIS A 47 -0.05 -6.04 3.14
CA HIS A 47 1.27 -5.77 3.74
C HIS A 47 1.54 -4.27 3.94
N VAL A 48 1.27 -3.44 2.92
CA VAL A 48 1.52 -1.98 2.99
C VAL A 48 0.65 -1.30 4.05
N ASN A 49 -0.60 -1.73 4.24
CA ASN A 49 -1.51 -1.13 5.22
C ASN A 49 -1.41 -1.78 6.61
N SER A 50 -0.76 -2.94 6.75
CA SER A 50 -0.44 -3.54 8.04
C SER A 50 0.89 -3.04 8.63
N TYR A 51 1.71 -2.36 7.83
CA TYR A 51 2.95 -1.75 8.30
C TYR A 51 2.68 -0.51 9.16
N GLY A 52 3.19 -0.52 10.40
CA GLY A 52 3.13 0.60 11.32
C GLY A 52 3.90 1.81 10.80
N ARG A 53 3.32 3.02 10.93
CA ARG A 53 3.93 4.26 10.46
C ARG A 53 4.19 5.21 11.60
N GLU A 54 5.40 5.75 11.69
CA GLU A 54 5.76 6.77 12.69
C GLU A 54 4.79 7.96 12.69
N ALA A 55 4.40 8.43 11.50
CA ALA A 55 3.45 9.55 11.33
C ALA A 55 2.03 9.26 11.89
N LEU A 56 1.74 8.00 12.22
CA LEU A 56 0.49 7.52 12.81
C LEU A 56 0.72 7.03 14.25
N GLY A 57 1.80 7.44 14.92
CA GLY A 57 2.14 6.94 16.25
C GLY A 57 2.46 5.45 16.26
N TRP A 58 3.04 4.94 15.17
CA TRP A 58 3.32 3.52 14.91
C TRP A 58 2.09 2.63 14.73
N ALA A 59 0.87 3.19 14.70
CA ALA A 59 -0.31 2.46 14.28
C ALA A 59 -0.22 2.06 12.80
N ALA A 60 -0.81 0.91 12.46
CA ALA A 60 -0.97 0.49 11.08
C ALA A 60 -2.15 1.26 10.45
N PRO A 61 -2.05 1.71 9.18
CA PRO A 61 -3.17 2.29 8.45
C PRO A 61 -4.43 1.44 8.49
N TYR A 62 -4.28 0.10 8.50
CA TYR A 62 -5.39 -0.84 8.61
C TYR A 62 -6.20 -0.64 9.90
N ASP A 63 -5.55 -0.47 11.07
CA ASP A 63 -6.25 -0.22 12.35
C ASP A 63 -7.10 1.05 12.27
N LEU A 64 -6.50 2.12 11.77
CA LEU A 64 -7.16 3.42 11.69
C LEU A 64 -8.31 3.39 10.66
N ALA A 65 -8.15 2.65 9.57
CA ALA A 65 -9.17 2.45 8.56
C ALA A 65 -10.39 1.74 9.15
N GLN A 66 -10.21 0.71 9.98
CA GLN A 66 -11.32 0.01 10.64
C GLN A 66 -12.17 0.93 11.54
N LEU A 67 -11.55 1.97 12.11
CA LEU A 67 -12.24 2.93 12.97
C LEU A 67 -12.96 4.06 12.20
N THR A 68 -12.57 4.32 10.95
CA THR A 68 -12.95 5.54 10.23
C THR A 68 -13.68 5.29 8.91
N LEU A 69 -13.52 4.11 8.31
CA LEU A 69 -14.12 3.75 7.02
C LEU A 69 -15.28 2.75 7.21
N PRO A 70 -16.16 2.60 6.20
CA PRO A 70 -17.21 1.58 6.24
C PRO A 70 -16.64 0.18 6.50
N THR A 71 -17.31 -0.58 7.36
CA THR A 71 -16.82 -1.87 7.88
C THR A 71 -16.53 -2.91 6.80
N ASN A 72 -17.24 -2.86 5.68
CA ASN A 72 -17.10 -3.79 4.57
C ASN A 72 -16.11 -3.35 3.48
N LEU A 73 -15.48 -2.17 3.62
CA LEU A 73 -14.61 -1.63 2.57
C LEU A 73 -13.34 -2.47 2.40
N LEU A 74 -12.65 -2.75 3.51
CA LEU A 74 -11.39 -3.52 3.46
C LEU A 74 -11.64 -4.96 3.01
N ASP A 75 -12.72 -5.57 3.51
CA ASP A 75 -13.15 -6.90 3.10
C ASP A 75 -13.50 -6.95 1.60
N GLY A 76 -14.23 -5.96 1.11
CA GLY A 76 -14.57 -5.84 -0.32
C GLY A 76 -13.36 -5.63 -1.23
N LEU A 77 -12.27 -5.06 -0.70
CA LEU A 77 -10.99 -4.93 -1.39
C LEU A 77 -10.06 -6.13 -1.16
N SER A 78 -10.49 -7.14 -0.39
CA SER A 78 -9.68 -8.29 0.03
C SER A 78 -8.41 -7.89 0.79
N ILE A 79 -8.44 -6.76 1.49
CA ILE A 79 -7.33 -6.27 2.31
C ILE A 79 -7.49 -6.83 3.73
N GLY A 80 -6.51 -7.62 4.17
CA GLY A 80 -6.48 -8.22 5.51
C GLY A 80 -5.43 -7.56 6.42
N ARG A 81 -5.62 -7.73 7.73
CA ARG A 81 -4.57 -7.40 8.71
C ARG A 81 -3.52 -8.51 8.76
N ILE A 82 -2.27 -8.12 8.65
CA ILE A 82 -1.10 -8.97 8.81
C ILE A 82 -0.41 -8.63 10.14
N PRO A 83 0.00 -9.64 10.94
CA PRO A 83 0.86 -9.45 12.11
C PRO A 83 2.14 -8.70 11.75
N ALA A 84 2.65 -7.84 12.64
CA ALA A 84 3.77 -6.96 12.32
C ALA A 84 5.04 -7.72 11.89
N GLU A 85 5.26 -8.89 12.49
CA GLU A 85 6.36 -9.82 12.23
C GLU A 85 6.25 -10.53 10.87
N GLU A 86 5.07 -10.59 10.29
CA GLU A 86 4.80 -11.19 8.97
C GLU A 86 4.76 -10.15 7.84
N VAL A 87 4.82 -8.85 8.18
CA VAL A 87 4.80 -7.79 7.18
C VAL A 87 6.09 -7.79 6.35
N THR A 88 5.94 -7.97 5.03
CA THR A 88 7.03 -7.86 4.06
C THR A 88 6.83 -6.64 3.17
N LEU A 89 7.79 -5.70 3.20
CA LEU A 89 7.85 -4.56 2.30
C LEU A 89 9.08 -4.63 1.40
N LYS A 90 9.31 -5.78 0.76
CA LYS A 90 10.46 -6.02 -0.11
C LYS A 90 10.00 -6.60 -1.44
N PRO A 91 10.80 -6.46 -2.52
CA PRO A 91 10.38 -6.87 -3.86
C PRO A 91 10.01 -8.35 -3.99
N TYR A 92 10.62 -9.23 -3.19
CA TYR A 92 10.31 -10.66 -3.21
C TYR A 92 8.89 -11.00 -2.75
N LEU A 93 8.12 -10.06 -2.18
CA LEU A 93 6.71 -10.29 -1.88
C LEU A 93 5.91 -10.64 -3.13
N LEU A 94 6.24 -10.01 -4.27
CA LEU A 94 5.63 -10.24 -5.57
C LEU A 94 6.73 -10.48 -6.61
N SER A 95 7.57 -11.49 -6.37
CA SER A 95 8.77 -11.73 -7.16
C SER A 95 8.50 -11.94 -8.66
N HIS A 96 7.32 -12.46 -9.03
CA HIS A 96 6.93 -12.63 -10.44
C HIS A 96 6.71 -11.31 -11.17
N ALA A 97 6.40 -10.24 -10.44
CA ALA A 97 6.20 -8.90 -10.99
C ALA A 97 7.47 -8.06 -10.97
N ILE A 98 8.60 -8.60 -10.50
CA ILE A 98 9.89 -7.93 -10.57
C ILE A 98 10.57 -8.36 -11.86
N ALA A 99 10.66 -7.43 -12.80
CA ALA A 99 11.45 -7.61 -14.00
C ALA A 99 12.92 -7.73 -13.58
N GLY A 100 13.44 -8.96 -13.62
CA GLY A 100 14.87 -9.18 -13.53
C GLY A 100 15.56 -8.32 -14.60
N LYS A 101 16.60 -7.58 -14.20
CA LYS A 101 17.55 -7.07 -15.19
C LYS A 101 18.19 -8.23 -15.95
#